data_AF-A0A933XP19-F1
#
_entry.id   AF-A0A933XP19-F1
#
_cell.length_a   1.000
_cell.length_b   1.000
_cell.length_c   1.000
_cell.angle_alpha   90.00
_cell.angle_beta   90.00
_cell.angle_gamma   90.00
#
_symmetry.space_group_name_H-M   'P 1'
#
loop_
_entity.id
_entity.type
_entity.pdbx_description
1 polymer ?
#
loop_
_entity_poly.entity_id
_entity_poly.type
_entity_poly.pdbx_seq_one_letter_code
_entity_poly.pdbx_strand_id
1 'polypeptide(L)'
;MAGRSLRWFFAQWVERPGAPGLKLAEVLLQGKGQEADGFTLRLRIVQAGGPYRLGLLLSVKLVGGQIHRALLPMESPEQTFTLHVPSKPLSVVLDPDYDSFRRLSREQIPPMLNLFVTDRPRSLILPDMGTEGEREPYQELARQILSREQDIVQVSGQELISSSGSALVLGGPGVNRAAEKVAQACGDRVSLSKDRFAVAGQTYEGPGKALLVTCRHPDRPGAVITLFYGLTPSAAAKVARLLFFYGWQSYMVFNDGAVVARGDFAAPGDEMEVRIAE
;
A
#
# COMPACT_ATOMS: atom_id res chain seq x y z
N MET A 1 -35.64 8.55 15.42
CA MET A 1 -36.11 7.15 15.36
C MET A 1 -35.62 6.42 16.60
N ALA A 2 -36.39 6.44 17.68
CA ALA A 2 -36.14 5.59 18.86
C ALA A 2 -37.18 4.46 18.84
N GLY A 3 -36.77 3.20 19.05
CA GLY A 3 -37.68 2.05 19.14
C GLY A 3 -37.52 0.95 18.09
N ARG A 4 -36.61 1.07 17.11
CA ARG A 4 -36.24 -0.05 16.22
C ARG A 4 -35.09 -0.86 16.83
N SER A 5 -35.16 -2.18 16.72
CA SER A 5 -34.09 -3.07 17.17
C SER A 5 -32.79 -2.80 16.39
N LEU A 6 -31.71 -2.50 17.12
CA LEU A 6 -30.35 -2.32 16.58
C LEU A 6 -29.55 -3.62 16.59
N ARG A 7 -30.20 -4.77 16.85
CA ARG A 7 -29.47 -6.05 16.98
C ARG A 7 -28.63 -6.37 15.74
N TRP A 8 -29.15 -6.09 14.54
CA TRP A 8 -28.42 -6.29 13.29
C TRP A 8 -27.14 -5.44 13.21
N PHE A 9 -27.15 -4.22 13.75
CA PHE A 9 -26.02 -3.29 13.70
C PHE A 9 -24.89 -3.80 14.59
N PHE A 10 -25.20 -4.16 15.84
CA PHE A 10 -24.21 -4.71 16.76
C PHE A 10 -23.69 -6.08 16.29
N ALA A 11 -24.56 -6.93 15.74
CA ALA A 11 -24.17 -8.23 15.22
C ALA A 11 -23.08 -8.13 14.14
N GLN A 12 -23.18 -7.16 13.23
CA GLN A 12 -22.19 -7.01 12.16
C GLN A 12 -20.95 -6.23 12.59
N TRP A 13 -21.08 -5.19 13.43
CA TRP A 13 -19.96 -4.28 13.71
C TRP A 13 -19.18 -4.57 14.99
N VAL A 14 -19.82 -5.23 15.96
CA VAL A 14 -19.22 -5.46 17.28
C VAL A 14 -18.98 -6.94 17.53
N GLU A 15 -19.93 -7.79 17.14
CA GLU A 15 -19.88 -9.22 17.47
C GLU A 15 -19.16 -10.06 16.41
N ARG A 16 -19.02 -9.54 15.19
CA ARG A 16 -18.41 -10.25 14.06
C ARG A 16 -16.98 -9.75 13.80
N PRO A 17 -15.98 -10.65 13.71
CA PRO A 17 -14.63 -10.27 13.34
C PRO A 17 -14.52 -9.90 11.85
N GLY A 18 -13.64 -8.95 11.56
CA GLY A 18 -13.30 -8.52 10.20
C GLY A 18 -14.01 -7.24 9.76
N ALA A 19 -14.03 -7.01 8.45
CA ALA A 19 -14.63 -5.85 7.80
C ALA A 19 -15.08 -6.23 6.38
N PRO A 20 -16.07 -5.53 5.79
CA PRO A 20 -16.49 -5.79 4.42
C PRO A 20 -15.35 -5.50 3.44
N GLY A 21 -15.07 -6.42 2.50
CA GLY A 21 -14.26 -6.12 1.32
C GLY A 21 -15.19 -5.65 0.21
N LEU A 22 -15.03 -4.41 -0.26
CA LEU A 22 -15.89 -3.83 -1.30
C LEU A 22 -15.15 -3.75 -2.61
N LYS A 23 -15.87 -4.06 -3.70
CA LYS A 23 -15.36 -3.87 -5.06
C LYS A 23 -16.47 -3.39 -5.98
N LEU A 24 -16.15 -2.36 -6.77
CA LEU A 24 -16.98 -1.95 -7.89
C LEU A 24 -16.69 -2.90 -9.05
N ALA A 25 -17.44 -4.01 -9.11
CA ALA A 25 -17.18 -5.11 -10.02
C ALA A 25 -17.48 -4.75 -11.48
N GLU A 26 -18.41 -3.82 -11.71
CA GLU A 26 -18.85 -3.46 -13.05
C GLU A 26 -19.49 -2.06 -13.07
N VAL A 27 -19.19 -1.31 -14.13
CA VAL A 27 -19.86 -0.05 -14.48
C VAL A 27 -20.18 -0.11 -15.97
N LEU A 28 -21.46 -0.15 -16.32
CA LEU A 28 -21.93 -0.14 -17.70
C LEU A 28 -22.78 1.10 -17.96
N LEU A 29 -22.46 1.80 -19.04
CA LEU A 29 -23.34 2.80 -19.62
C LEU A 29 -24.44 2.08 -20.42
N GLN A 30 -25.68 2.17 -19.97
CA GLN A 30 -26.82 1.59 -20.65
C GLN A 30 -27.43 2.59 -21.64
N GLY A 31 -27.50 2.18 -22.91
CA GLY A 31 -28.10 2.95 -24.00
C GLY A 31 -27.14 3.95 -24.67
N LYS A 32 -27.52 4.39 -25.87
CA LYS A 32 -26.98 5.59 -26.51
C LYS A 32 -27.87 6.76 -26.11
N GLY A 33 -27.72 7.26 -24.88
CA GLY A 33 -28.47 8.45 -24.46
C GLY A 33 -28.19 9.57 -25.45
N GLN A 34 -29.25 10.13 -26.07
CA GLN A 34 -29.13 11.47 -26.62
C GLN A 34 -28.94 12.42 -25.42
N GLU A 35 -28.11 13.46 -25.54
CA GLU A 35 -27.84 14.39 -24.42
C GLU A 35 -29.12 14.94 -23.76
N ALA A 36 -30.24 14.98 -24.49
CA ALA A 36 -31.54 15.44 -24.01
C ALA A 36 -32.19 14.55 -22.92
N ASP A 37 -31.94 13.23 -22.91
CA ASP A 37 -32.61 12.28 -21.99
C ASP A 37 -31.70 11.83 -20.83
N GLY A 38 -30.46 12.34 -20.78
CA GLY A 38 -29.46 11.90 -19.82
C GLY A 38 -28.90 10.49 -20.10
N PHE A 39 -28.15 9.97 -19.15
CA PHE A 39 -27.45 8.69 -19.26
C PHE A 39 -27.81 7.77 -18.10
N THR A 40 -27.88 6.47 -18.37
CA THR A 40 -28.16 5.45 -17.36
C THR A 40 -26.91 4.63 -17.08
N LEU A 41 -26.48 4.63 -15.82
CA LEU A 41 -25.39 3.80 -15.33
C LEU A 41 -25.95 2.57 -14.63
N ARG A 42 -25.48 1.39 -15.02
CA ARG A 42 -25.66 0.14 -14.28
C ARG A 42 -24.37 -0.17 -13.54
N LEU A 43 -24.47 -0.32 -12.23
CA LEU A 43 -23.34 -0.52 -11.33
C LEU A 43 -23.53 -1.87 -10.64
N ARG A 44 -22.50 -2.71 -10.61
CA ARG A 44 -22.50 -3.96 -9.85
C ARG A 44 -21.46 -3.86 -8.74
N ILE A 45 -21.92 -3.93 -7.50
CA ILE A 45 -21.06 -3.85 -6.31
C ILE A 45 -21.09 -5.21 -5.63
N VAL A 46 -19.91 -5.70 -5.26
CA VAL A 46 -19.74 -6.97 -4.56
C VAL A 46 -19.07 -6.78 -3.21
N GLN A 47 -19.52 -7.56 -2.23
CA GLN A 47 -18.97 -7.68 -0.90
C GLN A 47 -18.28 -9.04 -0.75
N ALA A 48 -16.99 -9.03 -0.42
CA ALA A 48 -16.27 -10.22 0.00
C ALA A 48 -16.57 -10.53 1.47
N GLY A 49 -16.83 -11.82 1.77
CA GLY A 49 -17.26 -12.31 3.07
C GLY A 49 -18.79 -12.26 3.24
N GLY A 50 -19.28 -12.51 4.47
CA GLY A 50 -20.70 -12.36 4.77
C GLY A 50 -21.18 -10.90 4.63
N PRO A 51 -22.43 -10.67 4.21
CA PRO A 51 -22.91 -9.33 3.85
C PRO A 51 -22.95 -8.40 5.06
N TYR A 52 -22.50 -7.16 4.86
CA TYR A 52 -22.76 -6.04 5.75
C TYR A 52 -23.86 -5.18 5.15
N ARG A 53 -24.65 -4.56 6.03
CA ARG A 53 -25.56 -3.47 5.64
C ARG A 53 -24.81 -2.15 5.68
N LEU A 54 -24.67 -1.50 4.52
CA LEU A 54 -23.87 -0.29 4.32
C LEU A 54 -24.64 0.74 3.49
N GLY A 55 -24.44 2.02 3.78
CA GLY A 55 -24.77 3.11 2.86
C GLY A 55 -23.50 3.56 2.18
N LEU A 56 -23.36 3.29 0.88
CA LEU A 56 -22.13 3.60 0.13
C LEU A 56 -22.31 4.88 -0.68
N LEU A 57 -21.45 5.87 -0.46
CA LEU A 57 -21.46 7.09 -1.24
C LEU A 57 -20.85 6.82 -2.62
N LEU A 58 -21.62 7.03 -3.68
CA LEU A 58 -21.14 7.02 -5.05
C LEU A 58 -20.91 8.46 -5.51
N SER A 59 -19.80 8.71 -6.20
CA SER A 59 -19.50 9.97 -6.88
C SER A 59 -19.27 9.70 -8.36
N VAL A 60 -19.99 10.42 -9.22
CA VAL A 60 -19.88 10.33 -10.68
C VAL A 60 -19.42 11.68 -11.21
N LYS A 61 -18.24 11.72 -11.81
CA LYS A 61 -17.75 12.91 -12.52
C LYS A 61 -18.36 12.93 -13.91
N LEU A 62 -18.99 14.03 -14.28
CA LEU A 62 -19.65 14.23 -15.57
C LEU A 62 -18.81 15.12 -16.49
N VAL A 63 -19.09 15.05 -17.79
CA VAL A 63 -18.65 16.07 -18.76
C VAL A 63 -19.08 17.46 -18.26
N GLY A 64 -18.20 18.45 -18.42
CA GLY A 64 -18.40 19.79 -17.88
C GLY A 64 -17.98 19.95 -16.41
N GLY A 65 -17.44 18.90 -15.78
CA GLY A 65 -16.83 18.96 -14.44
C GLY A 65 -17.82 18.87 -13.28
N GLN A 66 -19.11 18.74 -13.55
CA GLN A 66 -20.12 18.51 -12.52
C GLN A 66 -19.91 17.15 -11.83
N ILE A 67 -20.21 17.08 -10.53
CA ILE A 67 -20.14 15.85 -9.74
C ILE A 67 -21.55 15.50 -9.27
N HIS A 68 -22.01 14.31 -9.64
CA HIS A 68 -23.27 13.75 -9.17
C HIS A 68 -23.00 12.74 -8.05
N ARG A 69 -23.67 12.89 -6.90
CA ARG A 69 -23.51 12.01 -5.73
C ARG A 69 -24.80 11.24 -5.43
N ALA A 70 -24.67 9.96 -5.10
CA ALA A 70 -25.80 9.10 -4.72
C ALA A 70 -25.42 8.21 -3.55
N LEU A 71 -26.33 8.00 -2.60
CA LEU A 71 -26.15 7.02 -1.52
C LEU A 71 -26.79 5.70 -1.94
N LEU A 72 -25.98 4.64 -1.99
CA LEU A 72 -26.40 3.31 -2.41
C LEU A 72 -26.59 2.41 -1.18
N PRO A 73 -27.82 2.03 -0.81
CA PRO A 73 -28.06 1.10 0.28
C PRO A 73 -27.72 -0.32 -0.16
N MET A 74 -26.65 -0.89 0.40
CA MET A 74 -26.20 -2.23 0.11
C MET A 74 -26.56 -3.16 1.27
N GLU A 75 -27.34 -4.19 1.00
CA GLU A 75 -27.82 -5.15 2.02
C GLU A 75 -27.50 -6.61 1.69
N SER A 76 -27.04 -6.86 0.45
CA SER A 76 -26.75 -8.20 -0.08
C SER A 76 -25.26 -8.37 -0.41
N PRO A 77 -24.75 -9.61 -0.52
CA PRO A 77 -23.37 -9.87 -0.92
C PRO A 77 -23.03 -9.30 -2.30
N GLU A 78 -24.00 -9.25 -3.19
CA GLU A 78 -23.88 -8.63 -4.51
C GLU A 78 -25.17 -7.87 -4.79
N GLN A 79 -25.05 -6.64 -5.30
CA GLN A 79 -26.20 -5.82 -5.62
C GLN A 79 -25.93 -4.97 -6.86
N THR A 80 -26.93 -4.90 -7.73
CA THR A 80 -26.91 -4.04 -8.91
C THR A 80 -27.73 -2.78 -8.65
N PHE A 81 -27.17 -1.63 -8.99
CA PHE A 81 -27.85 -0.35 -8.92
C PHE A 81 -27.97 0.26 -10.31
N THR A 82 -29.07 0.98 -10.55
CA THR A 82 -29.28 1.78 -11.75
C THR A 82 -29.35 3.25 -11.33
N LEU A 83 -28.54 4.08 -11.95
CA LEU A 83 -28.46 5.52 -11.66
C LEU A 83 -28.62 6.33 -12.94
N HIS A 84 -29.52 7.30 -12.91
CA HIS A 84 -29.68 8.26 -14.00
C HIS A 84 -28.83 9.51 -13.70
N VAL A 85 -28.03 9.94 -14.69
CA VAL A 85 -27.20 11.14 -14.60
C VAL A 85 -27.51 12.09 -15.76
N PRO A 86 -27.45 13.41 -15.55
CA PRO A 86 -27.92 14.39 -16.54
C PRO A 86 -26.97 14.61 -17.72
N SER A 87 -25.75 14.09 -17.66
CA SER A 87 -24.72 14.28 -18.69
C SER A 87 -23.79 13.08 -18.77
N LYS A 88 -22.97 12.99 -19.83
CA LYS A 88 -22.09 11.83 -20.04
C LYS A 88 -21.15 11.66 -18.85
N PRO A 89 -21.12 10.48 -18.20
CA PRO A 89 -20.22 10.22 -17.09
C PRO A 89 -18.80 9.91 -17.60
N LEU A 90 -17.80 10.46 -16.92
CA LEU A 90 -16.36 10.32 -17.21
C LEU A 90 -15.70 9.32 -16.26
N SER A 91 -16.04 9.38 -14.98
CA SER A 91 -15.56 8.43 -13.99
C SER A 91 -16.58 8.21 -12.88
N VAL A 92 -16.52 7.03 -12.27
CA VAL A 92 -17.33 6.64 -11.13
C VAL A 92 -16.37 6.23 -10.02
N VAL A 93 -16.56 6.79 -8.82
CA VAL A 93 -15.81 6.45 -7.61
C VAL A 93 -16.79 6.05 -6.52
N LEU A 94 -16.59 4.87 -5.93
CA LEU A 94 -17.34 4.39 -4.78
C LEU A 94 -16.59 4.71 -3.49
N ASP A 95 -17.28 5.23 -2.48
CA ASP A 95 -16.72 5.66 -1.20
C ASP A 95 -15.51 6.63 -1.34
N PRO A 96 -15.66 7.74 -2.10
CA PRO A 96 -14.53 8.63 -2.43
C PRO A 96 -13.90 9.31 -1.20
N ASP A 97 -14.67 9.43 -0.11
CA ASP A 97 -14.28 10.11 1.11
C ASP A 97 -13.79 9.12 2.19
N TYR A 98 -13.72 7.81 1.88
CA TYR A 98 -13.33 6.73 2.80
C TYR A 98 -14.14 6.67 4.10
N ASP A 99 -15.43 7.05 4.05
CA ASP A 99 -16.34 7.07 5.20
C ASP A 99 -16.80 5.65 5.60
N SER A 100 -16.73 4.70 4.67
CA SER A 100 -17.15 3.33 4.91
C SER A 100 -16.05 2.54 5.62
N PHE A 101 -16.36 1.97 6.80
CA PHE A 101 -15.45 1.02 7.42
C PHE A 101 -15.35 -0.25 6.57
N ARG A 102 -14.29 -0.34 5.77
CA ARG A 102 -14.02 -1.43 4.82
C ARG A 102 -12.60 -1.95 4.96
N ARG A 103 -12.41 -3.18 4.52
CA ARG A 103 -11.07 -3.75 4.36
C ARG A 103 -10.46 -3.23 3.07
N LEU A 104 -9.32 -2.56 3.17
CA LEU A 104 -8.50 -2.19 2.01
C LEU A 104 -7.71 -3.41 1.54
N SER A 105 -7.64 -3.61 0.22
CA SER A 105 -6.66 -4.55 -0.35
C SER A 105 -5.24 -4.01 -0.13
N ARG A 106 -4.24 -4.90 -0.15
CA ARG A 106 -2.85 -4.49 0.11
C ARG A 106 -2.33 -3.55 -0.98
N GLU A 107 -2.93 -3.65 -2.16
CA GLU A 107 -2.70 -2.84 -3.36
C GLU A 107 -3.18 -1.40 -3.18
N GLN A 108 -4.26 -1.18 -2.41
CA GLN A 108 -4.80 0.14 -2.10
C GLN A 108 -3.99 0.90 -1.02
N ILE A 109 -3.17 0.20 -0.24
CA ILE A 109 -2.34 0.80 0.82
C ILE A 109 -0.96 1.14 0.26
N PRO A 110 -0.43 2.36 0.40
CA PRO A 110 0.94 2.69 -0.02
C PRO A 110 1.97 1.63 0.43
N PRO A 111 2.99 1.33 -0.41
CA PRO A 111 4.01 0.36 -0.01
C PRO A 111 4.78 0.92 1.20
N MET A 112 4.81 0.19 2.32
CA MET A 112 5.38 0.66 3.60
C MET A 112 5.86 -0.54 4.44
N LEU A 113 6.84 -0.33 5.34
CA LEU A 113 7.41 -1.44 6.14
C LEU A 113 6.34 -2.18 6.97
N ASN A 114 5.26 -1.54 7.41
CA ASN A 114 4.19 -2.23 8.13
C ASN A 114 3.45 -3.29 7.28
N LEU A 115 3.47 -3.16 5.95
CA LEU A 115 3.01 -4.24 5.07
C LEU A 115 3.93 -5.44 5.21
N PHE A 116 5.26 -5.26 5.23
CA PHE A 116 6.17 -6.36 5.54
C PHE A 116 5.85 -6.97 6.92
N VAL A 117 5.68 -6.17 7.97
CA VAL A 117 5.40 -6.67 9.34
C VAL A 117 4.14 -7.56 9.39
N THR A 118 3.09 -7.19 8.68
CA THR A 118 1.80 -7.91 8.68
C THR A 118 1.68 -9.00 7.62
N ASP A 119 2.68 -9.15 6.74
CA ASP A 119 2.64 -10.18 5.69
C ASP A 119 3.02 -11.56 6.22
N ARG A 120 2.61 -12.62 5.53
CA ARG A 120 3.07 -13.99 5.75
C ARG A 120 3.01 -14.76 4.42
N PRO A 121 4.09 -15.39 3.94
CA PRO A 121 5.44 -15.45 4.53
C PRO A 121 6.25 -14.14 4.39
N ARG A 122 7.37 -14.05 5.13
CA ARG A 122 8.29 -12.89 5.14
C ARG A 122 9.74 -13.36 5.10
N SER A 123 10.60 -12.62 4.42
CA SER A 123 12.04 -12.91 4.35
C SER A 123 12.92 -11.74 4.79
N LEU A 124 13.99 -12.06 5.52
CA LEU A 124 15.05 -11.12 5.88
C LEU A 124 16.30 -11.40 5.05
N ILE A 125 16.73 -10.41 4.26
CA ILE A 125 17.87 -10.53 3.37
C ILE A 125 19.08 -9.87 4.00
N LEU A 126 20.05 -10.69 4.39
CA LEU A 126 21.26 -10.23 5.06
C LEU A 126 22.33 -9.75 4.09
N PRO A 127 23.23 -8.84 4.54
CA PRO A 127 24.33 -8.38 3.71
C PRO A 127 25.34 -9.49 3.44
N ASP A 128 25.76 -9.59 2.19
CA ASP A 128 26.65 -10.62 1.66
C ASP A 128 27.89 -10.06 0.94
N MET A 129 28.08 -8.73 1.00
CA MET A 129 29.18 -7.99 0.40
C MET A 129 29.76 -7.00 1.42
N GLY A 130 30.89 -6.37 1.08
CA GLY A 130 31.53 -5.36 1.92
C GLY A 130 32.37 -5.95 3.06
N THR A 131 32.97 -5.07 3.85
CA THR A 131 33.81 -5.41 5.01
C THR A 131 32.98 -5.82 6.22
N GLU A 132 33.60 -6.44 7.23
CA GLU A 132 32.90 -6.82 8.46
C GLU A 132 32.29 -5.60 9.17
N GLY A 133 33.03 -4.49 9.28
CA GLY A 133 32.52 -3.27 9.89
C GLY A 133 31.38 -2.62 9.10
N GLU A 134 31.33 -2.79 7.77
CA GLU A 134 30.19 -2.36 6.95
C GLU A 134 28.94 -3.20 7.20
N ARG A 135 29.10 -4.50 7.54
CA ARG A 135 28.00 -5.45 7.75
C ARG A 135 27.48 -5.48 9.20
N GLU A 136 28.35 -5.20 10.17
CA GLU A 136 28.08 -5.37 11.60
C GLU A 136 26.75 -4.73 12.08
N PRO A 137 26.41 -3.47 11.76
CA PRO A 137 25.15 -2.86 12.22
C PRO A 137 23.91 -3.61 11.72
N TYR A 138 23.98 -4.16 10.51
CA TYR A 138 22.88 -4.89 9.90
C TYR A 138 22.77 -6.32 10.45
N GLN A 139 23.89 -6.97 10.73
CA GLN A 139 23.92 -8.27 11.38
C GLN A 139 23.37 -8.19 12.83
N GLU A 140 23.71 -7.13 13.57
CA GLU A 140 23.15 -6.86 14.90
C GLU A 140 21.63 -6.65 14.82
N LEU A 141 21.17 -5.81 13.89
CA LEU A 141 19.74 -5.61 13.64
C LEU A 141 19.04 -6.93 13.26
N ALA A 142 19.66 -7.75 12.43
CA ALA A 142 19.11 -9.05 12.05
C ALA A 142 18.94 -9.99 13.24
N ARG A 143 19.95 -10.09 14.12
CA ARG A 143 19.85 -10.87 15.36
C ARG A 143 18.69 -10.39 16.23
N GLN A 144 18.49 -9.07 16.34
CA GLN A 144 17.37 -8.49 17.09
C GLN A 144 16.01 -8.83 16.46
N ILE A 145 15.89 -8.81 15.13
CA ILE A 145 14.66 -9.19 14.42
C ILE A 145 14.35 -10.67 14.65
N LEU A 146 15.31 -11.55 14.34
CA LEU A 146 15.13 -13.01 14.38
C LEU A 146 14.89 -13.54 15.79
N SER A 147 15.40 -12.86 16.83
CA SER A 147 15.10 -13.22 18.23
C SER A 147 13.65 -12.92 18.65
N ARG A 148 12.96 -12.00 17.96
CA ARG A 148 11.58 -11.60 18.27
C ARG A 148 10.55 -12.24 17.35
N GLU A 149 10.93 -12.48 16.10
CA GLU A 149 10.04 -12.90 15.02
C GLU A 149 10.54 -14.23 14.43
N GLN A 150 10.11 -15.34 15.02
CA GLN A 150 10.61 -16.69 14.69
C GLN A 150 10.14 -17.23 13.32
N ASP A 151 9.15 -16.57 12.70
CA ASP A 151 8.55 -16.97 11.43
C ASP A 151 9.15 -16.27 10.20
N ILE A 152 10.18 -15.44 10.40
CA ILE A 152 10.92 -14.79 9.32
C ILE A 152 11.99 -15.74 8.78
N VAL A 153 11.95 -15.99 7.47
CA VAL A 153 12.96 -16.82 6.81
C VAL A 153 14.18 -15.96 6.48
N GLN A 154 15.35 -16.36 6.97
CA GLN A 154 16.60 -15.72 6.60
C GLN A 154 17.05 -16.22 5.22
N VAL A 155 17.33 -15.30 4.31
CA VAL A 155 17.68 -15.60 2.92
C VAL A 155 18.92 -14.78 2.52
N SER A 156 19.76 -15.33 1.64
CA SER A 156 20.94 -14.61 1.13
C SER A 156 20.56 -13.60 0.04
N GLY A 157 21.42 -12.61 -0.22
CA GLY A 157 21.18 -11.59 -1.25
C GLY A 157 20.94 -12.14 -2.67
N GLN A 158 21.47 -13.33 -2.98
CA GLN A 158 21.28 -13.99 -4.27
C GLN A 158 19.84 -14.46 -4.47
N GLU A 159 19.20 -14.92 -3.40
CA GLU A 159 17.92 -15.63 -3.39
C GLU A 159 16.71 -14.70 -3.16
N LEU A 160 16.88 -13.37 -3.15
CA LEU A 160 15.77 -12.43 -2.97
C LEU A 160 14.60 -12.68 -3.94
N ILE A 161 14.86 -13.07 -5.19
CA ILE A 161 13.80 -13.36 -6.19
C ILE A 161 13.02 -14.63 -5.81
N SER A 162 13.67 -15.56 -5.12
CA SER A 162 13.07 -16.80 -4.61
C SER A 162 12.34 -16.59 -3.28
N SER A 163 12.42 -15.41 -2.67
CA SER A 163 11.72 -15.14 -1.42
C SER A 163 10.20 -15.26 -1.61
N SER A 164 9.57 -15.90 -0.62
CA SER A 164 8.12 -16.02 -0.58
C SER A 164 7.56 -14.83 0.20
N GLY A 165 6.70 -14.03 -0.44
CA GLY A 165 6.02 -12.90 0.19
C GLY A 165 6.88 -11.62 0.28
N SER A 166 6.69 -10.85 1.35
CA SER A 166 7.40 -9.58 1.55
C SER A 166 8.84 -9.78 2.04
N ALA A 167 9.75 -8.90 1.60
CA ALA A 167 11.17 -8.97 1.94
C ALA A 167 11.67 -7.68 2.61
N LEU A 168 12.53 -7.83 3.61
CA LEU A 168 13.32 -6.75 4.21
C LEU A 168 14.80 -6.98 3.90
N VAL A 169 15.39 -6.07 3.13
CA VAL A 169 16.79 -6.06 2.71
C VAL A 169 17.59 -5.15 3.62
N LEU A 170 18.64 -5.69 4.23
CA LEU A 170 19.55 -4.94 5.10
C LEU A 170 20.87 -4.68 4.39
N GLY A 171 21.24 -3.41 4.28
CA GLY A 171 22.44 -2.95 3.58
C GLY A 171 22.17 -2.53 2.14
N GLY A 172 22.82 -1.44 1.71
CA GLY A 172 22.68 -0.89 0.36
C GLY A 172 23.77 -1.39 -0.61
N PRO A 173 23.94 -0.68 -1.75
CA PRO A 173 24.96 -1.03 -2.73
C PRO A 173 26.37 -1.14 -2.12
N GLY A 174 27.09 -2.20 -2.50
CA GLY A 174 28.41 -2.52 -1.95
C GLY A 174 28.39 -3.33 -0.65
N VAL A 175 27.25 -3.39 0.06
CA VAL A 175 27.08 -4.17 1.31
C VAL A 175 26.10 -5.33 1.13
N ASN A 176 25.07 -5.15 0.29
CA ASN A 176 24.12 -6.20 -0.06
C ASN A 176 23.79 -6.13 -1.55
N ARG A 177 24.05 -7.22 -2.29
CA ARG A 177 23.76 -7.26 -3.73
C ARG A 177 22.26 -7.12 -4.05
N ALA A 178 21.39 -7.48 -3.10
CA ALA A 178 19.94 -7.36 -3.27
C ALA A 178 19.46 -5.91 -3.39
N ALA A 179 20.26 -4.92 -2.96
CA ALA A 179 19.90 -3.51 -3.05
C ALA A 179 19.61 -3.06 -4.49
N GLU A 180 20.27 -3.65 -5.50
CA GLU A 180 20.02 -3.35 -6.91
C GLU A 180 18.60 -3.75 -7.32
N LYS A 181 18.13 -4.93 -6.90
CA LYS A 181 16.76 -5.40 -7.16
C LYS A 181 15.72 -4.51 -6.47
N VAL A 182 16.03 -3.96 -5.29
CA VAL A 182 15.15 -2.99 -4.64
C VAL A 182 15.05 -1.70 -5.47
N ALA A 183 16.19 -1.16 -5.94
CA ALA A 183 16.18 0.02 -6.81
C ALA A 183 15.34 -0.21 -8.08
N GLN A 184 15.50 -1.38 -8.73
CA GLN A 184 14.69 -1.77 -9.88
C GLN A 184 13.18 -1.81 -9.54
N ALA A 185 12.81 -2.42 -8.41
CA ALA A 185 11.41 -2.49 -7.95
C ALA A 185 10.82 -1.09 -7.63
N CYS A 186 11.66 -0.15 -7.21
CA CYS A 186 11.26 1.22 -6.96
C CYS A 186 11.13 2.06 -8.24
N GLY A 187 11.78 1.66 -9.34
CA GLY A 187 11.84 2.42 -10.59
C GLY A 187 12.46 3.81 -10.37
N ASP A 188 11.99 4.80 -11.12
CA ASP A 188 12.56 6.17 -11.12
C ASP A 188 12.41 6.92 -9.78
N ARG A 189 11.65 6.37 -8.83
CA ARG A 189 11.43 6.97 -7.50
C ARG A 189 12.67 6.90 -6.61
N VAL A 190 13.57 5.94 -6.85
CA VAL A 190 14.73 5.69 -6.00
C VAL A 190 15.94 5.34 -6.85
N SER A 191 17.07 6.00 -6.59
CA SER A 191 18.38 5.59 -7.11
C SER A 191 19.34 5.36 -5.95
N LEU A 192 20.10 4.27 -6.00
CA LEU A 192 21.03 3.89 -4.93
C LEU A 192 22.46 3.80 -5.48
N SER A 193 23.42 4.27 -4.70
CA SER A 193 24.86 4.06 -4.94
C SER A 193 25.56 3.90 -3.59
N LYS A 194 26.87 3.61 -3.57
CA LYS A 194 27.62 3.37 -2.32
C LYS A 194 27.68 4.60 -1.39
N ASP A 195 27.69 5.80 -1.96
CA ASP A 195 28.02 7.03 -1.22
C ASP A 195 26.87 8.06 -1.21
N ARG A 196 25.76 7.74 -1.88
CA ARG A 196 24.54 8.58 -1.95
C ARG A 196 23.33 7.76 -2.38
N PHE A 197 22.16 8.28 -2.07
CA PHE A 197 20.89 7.81 -2.63
C PHE A 197 20.02 8.99 -3.04
N ALA A 198 19.08 8.76 -3.95
CA ALA A 198 18.01 9.70 -4.23
C ALA A 198 16.67 9.04 -3.99
N VAL A 199 15.72 9.80 -3.46
CA VAL A 199 14.34 9.36 -3.26
C VAL A 199 13.39 10.53 -3.49
N ALA A 200 12.29 10.29 -4.19
CA ALA A 200 11.29 11.31 -4.52
C ALA A 200 11.90 12.57 -5.17
N GLY A 201 12.87 12.38 -6.07
CA GLY A 201 13.53 13.47 -6.80
C GLY A 201 14.57 14.27 -6.01
N GLN A 202 14.85 13.93 -4.75
CA GLN A 202 15.86 14.58 -3.93
C GLN A 202 17.04 13.64 -3.66
N THR A 203 18.26 14.16 -3.82
CA THR A 203 19.51 13.43 -3.58
C THR A 203 20.04 13.72 -2.18
N TYR A 204 20.52 12.68 -1.50
CA TYR A 204 21.08 12.73 -0.17
C TYR A 204 22.46 12.07 -0.15
N GLU A 205 23.40 12.78 0.46
CA GLU A 205 24.79 12.37 0.65
C GLU A 205 25.27 12.74 2.06
N GLY A 206 26.38 12.15 2.48
CA GLY A 206 27.04 12.45 3.74
C GLY A 206 26.91 11.35 4.80
N PRO A 207 27.86 11.28 5.75
CA PRO A 207 28.08 10.10 6.57
C PRO A 207 26.97 9.79 7.56
N GLY A 208 26.14 10.78 7.91
CA GLY A 208 25.00 10.62 8.81
C GLY A 208 23.71 10.17 8.12
N LYS A 209 23.68 10.03 6.79
CA LYS A 209 22.44 9.71 6.06
C LYS A 209 22.10 8.22 6.09
N ALA A 210 20.82 7.95 6.29
CA ALA A 210 20.25 6.62 6.08
C ALA A 210 18.88 6.72 5.41
N LEU A 211 18.48 5.63 4.77
CA LEU A 211 17.25 5.46 4.02
C LEU A 211 16.53 4.21 4.51
N LEU A 212 15.25 4.35 4.82
CA LEU A 212 14.28 3.27 4.83
C LEU A 212 13.34 3.50 3.65
N VAL A 213 13.20 2.53 2.76
CA VAL A 213 12.31 2.67 1.61
C VAL A 213 11.61 1.37 1.30
N THR A 214 10.32 1.44 1.00
CA THR A 214 9.49 0.30 0.66
C THR A 214 8.83 0.53 -0.70
N CYS A 215 8.96 -0.48 -1.56
CA CYS A 215 8.36 -0.52 -2.88
C CYS A 215 7.54 -1.81 -3.04
N ARG A 216 6.72 -1.89 -4.09
CA ARG A 216 5.97 -3.12 -4.39
C ARG A 216 6.94 -4.22 -4.79
N HIS A 217 6.67 -5.44 -4.34
CA HIS A 217 7.43 -6.58 -4.84
C HIS A 217 7.09 -6.79 -6.32
N PRO A 218 8.07 -6.83 -7.24
CA PRO A 218 7.81 -6.87 -8.68
C PRO A 218 7.04 -8.12 -9.10
N ASP A 219 7.36 -9.26 -8.51
CA ASP A 219 6.80 -10.57 -8.92
C ASP A 219 5.69 -11.11 -8.00
N ARG A 220 5.29 -10.34 -6.97
CA ARG A 220 4.37 -10.82 -5.92
C ARG A 220 3.32 -9.76 -5.60
N PRO A 221 2.11 -9.88 -6.18
CA PRO A 221 0.99 -8.99 -5.86
C PRO A 221 0.73 -8.92 -4.34
N GLY A 222 0.45 -7.73 -3.83
CA GLY A 222 0.21 -7.47 -2.41
C GLY A 222 1.44 -7.48 -1.50
N ALA A 223 2.56 -8.06 -1.93
CA ALA A 223 3.81 -8.08 -1.17
C ALA A 223 4.65 -6.81 -1.40
N VAL A 224 5.57 -6.55 -0.48
CA VAL A 224 6.48 -5.40 -0.54
C VAL A 224 7.94 -5.84 -0.43
N ILE A 225 8.81 -5.04 -1.03
CA ILE A 225 10.26 -5.13 -0.85
C ILE A 225 10.74 -3.85 -0.16
N THR A 226 11.36 -4.01 1.01
CA THR A 226 11.85 -2.90 1.83
C THR A 226 13.36 -2.95 1.90
N LEU A 227 14.02 -1.81 1.77
CA LEU A 227 15.45 -1.65 2.00
C LEU A 227 15.68 -0.73 3.20
N PHE A 228 16.57 -1.16 4.08
CA PHE A 228 17.20 -0.30 5.08
C PHE A 228 18.69 -0.15 4.79
N TYR A 229 19.13 1.09 4.55
CA TYR A 229 20.47 1.41 4.08
C TYR A 229 21.01 2.71 4.71
N GLY A 230 22.06 2.62 5.51
CA GLY A 230 22.89 3.76 5.94
C GLY A 230 24.10 3.94 5.04
N LEU A 231 24.43 5.19 4.67
CA LEU A 231 25.65 5.52 3.91
C LEU A 231 26.93 5.20 4.69
N THR A 232 26.84 5.08 6.02
CA THR A 232 27.92 4.58 6.88
C THR A 232 27.38 3.58 7.90
N PRO A 233 28.26 2.75 8.51
CA PRO A 233 27.88 1.87 9.61
C PRO A 233 27.26 2.63 10.79
N SER A 234 27.81 3.81 11.11
CA SER A 234 27.29 4.65 12.21
C SER A 234 25.87 5.15 11.92
N ALA A 235 25.59 5.60 10.68
CA ALA A 235 24.24 6.02 10.29
C ALA A 235 23.22 4.88 10.39
N ALA A 236 23.59 3.68 9.94
CA ALA A 236 22.75 2.49 10.07
C ALA A 236 22.49 2.14 11.54
N ALA A 237 23.54 2.11 12.37
CA ALA A 237 23.44 1.77 13.80
C ALA A 237 22.51 2.72 14.57
N LYS A 238 22.56 4.03 14.28
CA LYS A 238 21.70 5.03 14.94
C LYS A 238 20.20 4.82 14.70
N VAL A 239 19.82 4.28 13.53
CA VAL A 239 18.41 4.08 13.15
C VAL A 239 17.92 2.66 13.47
N ALA A 240 18.80 1.65 13.40
CA ALA A 240 18.45 0.22 13.49
C ALA A 240 17.50 -0.12 14.65
N ARG A 241 17.77 0.40 15.85
CA ARG A 241 16.96 0.13 17.06
C ARG A 241 15.51 0.60 16.94
N LEU A 242 15.26 1.63 16.14
CA LEU A 242 13.95 2.26 15.99
C LEU A 242 13.29 1.94 14.64
N LEU A 243 13.86 1.04 13.84
CA LEU A 243 13.42 0.77 12.46
C LEU A 243 11.90 0.54 12.35
N PHE A 244 11.33 -0.27 13.25
CA PHE A 244 9.90 -0.61 13.20
C PHE A 244 8.96 0.48 13.76
N PHE A 245 9.48 1.56 14.36
CA PHE A 245 8.69 2.75 14.67
C PHE A 245 8.39 3.59 13.42
N TYR A 246 9.14 3.34 12.34
CA TYR A 246 9.16 4.12 11.11
C TYR A 246 8.45 3.43 9.94
N GLY A 247 7.53 2.50 10.23
CA GLY A 247 6.87 1.70 9.21
C GLY A 247 5.62 2.28 8.57
N TRP A 248 5.35 3.57 8.80
CA TRP A 248 4.11 4.25 8.40
C TRP A 248 4.20 5.06 7.10
N GLN A 249 5.36 5.09 6.44
CA GLN A 249 5.57 5.80 5.18
C GLN A 249 6.27 4.91 4.15
N SER A 250 6.12 5.22 2.86
CA SER A 250 6.87 4.53 1.79
C SER A 250 8.36 4.80 1.83
N TYR A 251 8.78 5.98 2.27
CA TYR A 251 10.19 6.25 2.51
C TYR A 251 10.41 7.16 3.70
N MET A 252 11.57 6.99 4.33
CA MET A 252 12.08 7.82 5.41
C MET A 252 13.58 8.05 5.21
N VAL A 253 13.97 9.31 5.28
CA VAL A 253 15.37 9.74 5.22
C VAL A 253 15.77 10.22 6.60
N PHE A 254 16.92 9.75 7.06
CA PHE A 254 17.47 10.06 8.36
C PHE A 254 18.77 10.86 8.22
N ASN A 255 19.05 11.70 9.21
CA ASN A 255 20.33 12.32 9.44
C ASN A 255 20.71 12.12 10.91
N ASP A 256 21.75 11.32 11.16
CA ASP A 256 22.21 11.00 12.51
C ASP A 256 21.10 10.44 13.42
N GLY A 257 20.20 9.64 12.85
CA GLY A 257 19.07 9.04 13.56
C GLY A 257 17.79 9.88 13.57
N ALA A 258 17.86 11.17 13.27
CA ALA A 258 16.69 12.05 13.18
C ALA A 258 16.06 11.98 11.78
N VAL A 259 14.72 12.00 11.71
CA VAL A 259 14.00 12.05 10.42
C VAL A 259 14.14 13.43 9.81
N VAL A 260 14.62 13.51 8.57
CA VAL A 260 14.78 14.76 7.81
C VAL A 260 13.89 14.84 6.57
N ALA A 261 13.39 13.70 6.07
CA ALA A 261 12.36 13.65 5.04
C ALA A 261 11.55 12.35 5.14
N ARG A 262 10.30 12.39 4.68
CA ARG A 262 9.40 11.23 4.61
C ARG A 262 8.29 11.47 3.60
N GLY A 263 7.71 10.41 3.06
CA GLY A 263 6.54 10.50 2.19
C GLY A 263 6.07 9.16 1.67
N ASP A 264 4.97 9.19 0.93
CA ASP A 264 4.32 8.00 0.40
C ASP A 264 4.42 7.95 -1.12
N PHE A 265 4.60 6.74 -1.64
CA PHE A 265 4.43 6.47 -3.06
C PHE A 265 2.95 6.13 -3.32
N ALA A 266 2.42 6.63 -4.43
CA ALA A 266 1.03 6.37 -4.80
C ALA A 266 0.74 4.85 -4.84
N ALA A 267 -0.41 4.46 -4.26
CA ALA A 267 -0.96 3.13 -4.43
C ALA A 267 -1.46 2.97 -5.87
N PRO A 268 -1.20 1.83 -6.55
CA PRO A 268 -1.67 1.62 -7.91
C PRO A 268 -3.18 1.42 -7.95
N GLY A 269 -3.92 2.50 -8.23
CA GLY A 269 -5.34 2.51 -8.58
C GLY A 269 -6.31 2.12 -7.45
N ASP A 270 -7.45 2.79 -7.38
CA ASP A 270 -8.51 2.41 -6.45
C ASP A 270 -9.44 1.38 -7.14
N GLU A 271 -9.61 0.18 -6.56
CA GLU A 271 -10.64 -0.79 -7.00
C GLU A 271 -12.07 -0.23 -6.96
N MET A 272 -12.21 0.97 -6.38
CA MET A 272 -13.44 1.72 -6.26
C MET A 272 -13.62 2.77 -7.38
N GLU A 273 -12.61 3.01 -8.23
CA GLU A 273 -12.67 3.95 -9.35
C GLU A 273 -12.73 3.22 -10.70
N VAL A 274 -13.71 3.58 -11.54
CA VAL A 274 -13.78 3.16 -12.93
C VAL A 274 -13.86 4.40 -13.82
N ARG A 275 -12.94 4.51 -14.78
CA ARG A 275 -13.01 5.49 -15.86
C ARG A 275 -13.84 4.91 -17.00
N ILE A 276 -14.79 5.69 -17.49
CA ILE A 276 -15.63 5.29 -18.61
C ILE A 276 -14.91 5.76 -19.88
N ALA A 277 -14.62 4.82 -20.78
CA ALA A 277 -13.94 5.12 -22.03
C ALA A 277 -14.72 6.18 -22.83
N GLU A 278 -13.99 7.05 -23.52
CA GLU A 278 -14.57 8.08 -24.40
C GLU A 278 -15.36 7.46 -25.56
#